data_AF-T2JQX1-F1
#
_entry.id   AF-T2JQX1-F1
#
_cell.length_a   1.000
_cell.length_b   1.000
_cell.length_c   1.000
_cell.angle_alpha   90.00
_cell.angle_beta   90.00
_cell.angle_gamma   90.00
#
_symmetry.space_group_name_H-M   'P 1'
#
loop_
_entity.id
_entity.type
_entity.pdbx_description
1 polymer ?
#
loop_
_entity_poly.entity_id
_entity_poly.type
_entity_poly.pdbx_seq_one_letter_code
_entity_poly.pdbx_strand_id
1 'polypeptide(L)'
;MTTVGANTAELGALGIPMIVLLPTQQLDAMRTWDGIPGILANLPLVGSQLAKLINARVVKTGRLFAWPNIWAKEEIVPELRGELQGEKVADLVLDWLDNPSELNKIHYRLLEVRGKPGAAQKIAKIVHEQLSHNN
;
A
#
# COMPACT_ATOMS: atom_id res chain seq x y z
N MET A 1 -6.74 -8.54 -8.27
CA MET A 1 -6.79 -7.11 -7.89
C MET A 1 -7.06 -7.01 -6.40
N THR A 2 -6.63 -5.94 -5.72
CA THR A 2 -6.84 -5.74 -4.27
C THR A 2 -6.82 -4.25 -3.91
N THR A 3 -7.08 -3.92 -2.64
CA THR A 3 -6.92 -2.58 -2.05
C THR A 3 -5.78 -2.58 -1.04
N VAL A 4 -5.35 -1.41 -0.57
CA VAL A 4 -4.31 -1.28 0.46
C VAL A 4 -4.70 -1.94 1.78
N GLY A 5 -3.71 -2.45 2.51
CA GLY A 5 -3.88 -3.12 3.79
C GLY A 5 -3.18 -4.47 3.87
N ALA A 6 -3.55 -5.28 4.86
CA ALA A 6 -2.95 -6.59 5.12
C ALA A 6 -2.97 -7.52 3.90
N ASN A 7 -4.04 -7.47 3.08
CA ASN A 7 -4.15 -8.25 1.84
C ASN A 7 -2.97 -8.03 0.89
N THR A 8 -2.44 -6.80 0.80
CA THR A 8 -1.25 -6.54 -0.04
C THR A 8 0.02 -7.19 0.51
N ALA A 9 0.16 -7.27 1.84
CA ALA A 9 1.29 -7.96 2.46
C ALA A 9 1.18 -9.48 2.28
N GLU A 10 -0.02 -10.04 2.44
CA GLU A 10 -0.29 -11.47 2.28
C GLU A 10 -0.03 -11.93 0.84
N LEU A 11 -0.60 -11.24 -0.15
CA LEU A 11 -0.38 -11.53 -1.56
C LEU A 11 1.10 -11.34 -1.95
N GLY A 12 1.75 -10.30 -1.44
CA GLY A 12 3.19 -10.08 -1.65
C GLY A 12 4.05 -11.20 -1.06
N ALA A 13 3.73 -11.67 0.15
CA ALA A 13 4.43 -12.80 0.77
C ALA A 13 4.22 -14.11 0.01
N LEU A 14 3.08 -14.30 -0.65
CA LEU A 14 2.80 -15.44 -1.52
C LEU A 14 3.38 -15.29 -2.94
N GLY A 15 3.96 -14.13 -3.26
CA GLY A 15 4.47 -13.84 -4.60
C GLY A 15 3.36 -13.69 -5.65
N ILE A 16 2.13 -13.39 -5.26
CA ILE A 16 1.00 -13.32 -6.20
C ILE A 16 0.97 -11.91 -6.83
N PRO A 17 1.17 -11.77 -8.16
CA PRO A 17 1.03 -10.49 -8.84
C PRO A 17 -0.38 -9.91 -8.65
N MET A 18 -0.46 -8.61 -8.40
CA MET A 18 -1.73 -7.94 -8.10
C MET A 18 -1.72 -6.50 -8.57
N ILE A 19 -2.88 -5.99 -8.97
CA ILE A 19 -3.11 -4.56 -9.19
C ILE A 19 -3.75 -3.99 -7.92
N VAL A 20 -3.18 -2.91 -7.40
CA VAL A 20 -3.67 -2.24 -6.18
C VAL A 20 -4.51 -1.03 -6.56
N LEU A 21 -5.77 -1.04 -6.17
CA LEU A 21 -6.70 0.05 -6.37
C LEU A 21 -6.72 0.96 -5.14
N LEU A 22 -6.45 2.25 -5.34
CA LEU A 22 -6.42 3.25 -4.28
C LEU A 22 -7.65 4.14 -4.35
N PRO A 23 -8.61 4.02 -3.41
CA PRO A 23 -9.72 4.97 -3.30
C PRO A 23 -9.18 6.29 -2.75
N THR A 24 -8.83 7.23 -3.65
CA THR A 24 -8.15 8.49 -3.30
C THR A 24 -8.92 9.33 -2.28
N GLN A 25 -10.25 9.33 -2.33
CA GLN A 25 -11.11 10.04 -1.38
C GLN A 25 -10.94 9.53 0.08
N GLN A 26 -10.78 8.23 0.28
CA GLN A 26 -10.61 7.66 1.62
C GLN A 26 -9.19 7.87 2.15
N LEU A 27 -8.18 7.86 1.27
CA LEU A 27 -6.80 8.15 1.65
C LEU A 27 -6.66 9.61 2.09
N ASP A 28 -7.28 10.55 1.39
CA ASP A 28 -7.25 11.95 1.78
C ASP A 28 -8.03 12.19 3.08
N ALA A 29 -9.13 11.47 3.33
CA ALA A 29 -9.81 11.50 4.62
C ALA A 29 -8.92 10.99 5.78
N MET A 30 -8.20 9.86 5.61
CA MET A 30 -7.26 9.36 6.61
C MET A 30 -6.06 10.31 6.82
N ARG A 31 -5.55 10.92 5.76
CA ARG A 31 -4.42 11.89 5.79
C ARG A 31 -4.77 13.20 6.49
N THR A 32 -5.99 13.68 6.31
CA THR A 32 -6.44 14.95 6.91
C THR A 32 -6.74 14.78 8.40
N TRP A 33 -6.89 13.54 8.88
CA TRP A 33 -7.10 13.23 10.30
C TRP A 33 -5.82 13.01 11.09
N ASP A 34 -4.76 12.41 10.51
CA ASP A 34 -3.52 12.12 11.24
C ASP A 34 -2.48 13.26 11.15
N GLY A 35 -2.68 14.32 11.95
CA GLY A 35 -1.57 15.15 12.47
C GLY A 35 -1.68 16.68 12.34
N ILE A 36 -0.54 17.35 12.58
CA ILE A 36 -0.36 18.81 12.50
C ILE A 36 -0.90 19.43 11.19
N PRO A 37 -0.77 18.79 10.01
CA PRO A 37 -1.38 19.28 8.77
C PRO A 37 -2.91 19.36 8.81
N GLY A 38 -3.58 18.39 9.44
CA GLY A 38 -5.04 18.38 9.62
C GLY A 38 -5.52 19.50 10.55
N ILE A 39 -4.75 19.78 11.60
CA ILE A 39 -4.98 20.92 12.50
C ILE A 39 -4.80 22.24 11.76
N LEU A 40 -3.72 22.38 10.97
CA LEU A 40 -3.43 23.58 10.19
C LEU A 40 -4.42 23.82 9.03
N ALA A 41 -4.94 22.76 8.41
CA ALA A 41 -5.94 22.84 7.36
C ALA A 41 -7.33 23.28 7.87
N ASN A 42 -7.62 23.07 9.16
CA ASN A 42 -8.86 23.48 9.81
C ASN A 42 -8.80 24.90 10.42
N LEU A 43 -7.69 25.65 10.26
CA LEU A 43 -7.63 27.03 10.73
C LEU A 43 -8.50 27.95 9.86
N PRO A 44 -9.39 28.77 10.47
CA PRO A 44 -10.17 29.75 9.73
C PRO A 44 -9.22 30.73 8.99
N LEU A 45 -9.61 31.15 7.79
CA LEU A 45 -8.88 32.05 6.87
C LEU A 45 -7.68 31.47 6.08
N VAL A 46 -6.82 30.64 6.67
CA VAL A 46 -5.55 30.19 6.02
C VAL A 46 -5.58 28.72 5.57
N GLY A 47 -6.51 27.93 6.14
CA GLY A 47 -6.58 26.48 5.94
C GLY A 47 -6.81 26.03 4.50
N SER A 48 -7.61 26.77 3.72
CA SER A 48 -8.02 26.33 2.36
C SER A 48 -6.89 26.38 1.32
N GLN A 49 -6.00 27.37 1.40
CA GLN A 49 -4.84 27.46 0.50
C GLN A 49 -3.71 26.52 0.94
N LEU A 50 -3.50 26.38 2.25
CA LEU A 50 -2.50 25.47 2.80
C LEU A 50 -2.88 24.00 2.54
N ALA A 51 -4.14 23.63 2.70
CA ALA A 51 -4.65 22.30 2.37
C ALA A 51 -4.43 21.96 0.89
N LYS A 52 -4.68 22.89 -0.04
CA LYS A 52 -4.42 22.69 -1.48
C LYS A 52 -2.93 22.46 -1.76
N LEU A 53 -2.03 23.21 -1.11
CA LEU A 53 -0.59 23.06 -1.30
C LEU A 53 -0.06 21.73 -0.74
N ILE A 54 -0.53 21.33 0.43
CA ILE A 54 -0.17 20.06 1.07
C ILE A 54 -0.66 18.88 0.23
N ASN A 55 -1.93 18.90 -0.21
CA ASN A 55 -2.47 17.86 -1.08
C ASN A 55 -1.72 17.78 -2.41
N ALA A 56 -1.42 18.93 -3.05
CA ALA A 56 -0.64 18.95 -4.28
C ALA A 56 0.78 18.39 -4.09
N ARG A 57 1.40 18.60 -2.92
CA ARG A 57 2.73 18.07 -2.61
C ARG A 57 2.69 16.56 -2.31
N VAL A 58 1.69 16.09 -1.59
CA VAL A 58 1.49 14.66 -1.26
C VAL A 58 1.13 13.83 -2.50
N VAL A 59 0.38 14.40 -3.45
CA VAL A 59 0.11 13.77 -4.75
C VAL A 59 1.39 13.70 -5.61
N LYS A 60 2.29 14.68 -5.49
CA LYS A 60 3.56 14.72 -6.23
C LYS A 60 4.70 13.89 -5.63
N THR A 61 4.63 13.41 -4.39
CA THR A 61 5.77 12.80 -3.70
C THR A 61 6.07 11.34 -4.05
N GLY A 62 5.41 10.74 -5.04
CA GLY A 62 5.74 9.36 -5.46
C GLY A 62 5.61 8.32 -4.35
N ARG A 63 4.72 8.58 -3.38
CA ARG A 63 4.55 7.72 -2.20
C ARG A 63 3.92 6.39 -2.60
N LEU A 64 4.52 5.30 -2.09
CA LEU A 64 4.06 3.93 -2.26
C LEU A 64 3.12 3.55 -1.12
N PHE A 65 2.12 2.73 -1.40
CA PHE A 65 1.08 2.34 -0.44
C PHE A 65 0.94 0.83 -0.28
N ALA A 66 1.17 0.07 -1.35
CA ALA A 66 1.20 -1.38 -1.26
C ALA A 66 2.41 -1.79 -0.42
N TRP A 67 2.21 -2.69 0.55
CA TRP A 67 3.30 -3.21 1.37
C TRP A 67 4.54 -3.67 0.57
N PRO A 68 4.42 -4.48 -0.51
CA PRO A 68 5.59 -4.87 -1.29
C PRO A 68 6.36 -3.70 -1.89
N ASN A 69 5.65 -2.66 -2.36
CA ASN A 69 6.29 -1.47 -2.90
C ASN A 69 7.00 -0.66 -1.80
N ILE A 70 6.38 -0.52 -0.62
CA ILE A 70 6.98 0.14 0.54
C ILE A 70 8.26 -0.60 0.99
N TRP A 71 8.24 -1.93 1.05
CA TRP A 71 9.40 -2.74 1.40
C TRP A 71 10.53 -2.59 0.39
N ALA A 72 10.19 -2.56 -0.91
CA ALA A 72 11.13 -2.38 -2.01
C ALA A 72 11.68 -0.95 -2.13
N LYS A 73 10.94 0.04 -1.61
CA LYS A 73 11.13 1.47 -1.88
C LYS A 73 11.00 1.83 -3.37
N GLU A 74 10.33 1.00 -4.14
CA GLU A 74 10.07 1.18 -5.57
C GLU A 74 8.79 0.45 -5.97
N GLU A 75 8.24 0.76 -7.14
CA GLU A 75 7.04 0.11 -7.65
C GLU A 75 7.39 -1.30 -8.18
N ILE A 76 6.90 -2.33 -7.47
CA ILE A 76 6.87 -3.73 -7.93
C ILE A 76 5.51 -4.04 -8.54
N VAL A 77 4.43 -3.59 -7.88
CA VAL A 77 3.05 -3.79 -8.33
C VAL A 77 2.39 -2.44 -8.63
N PRO A 78 1.54 -2.33 -9.66
CA PRO A 78 0.92 -1.07 -10.04
C PRO A 78 -0.07 -0.61 -8.97
N GLU A 79 0.00 0.69 -8.64
CA GLU A 79 -0.90 1.38 -7.71
C GLU A 79 -1.75 2.40 -8.47
N LEU A 80 -2.97 1.98 -8.85
CA LEU A 80 -3.90 2.84 -9.58
C LEU A 80 -4.56 3.84 -8.63
N ARG A 81 -4.40 5.13 -8.93
CA ARG A 81 -4.84 6.28 -8.13
C ARG A 81 -5.85 7.14 -8.89
N GLY A 82 -6.67 7.88 -8.16
CA GLY A 82 -7.59 8.88 -8.69
C GLY A 82 -8.97 8.30 -8.99
N GLU A 83 -9.67 8.91 -9.94
CA GLU A 83 -10.92 8.37 -10.46
C GLU A 83 -10.63 7.10 -11.28
N LEU A 84 -10.93 5.96 -10.68
CA LEU A 84 -10.73 4.65 -11.29
C LEU A 84 -11.82 4.40 -12.33
N GLN A 85 -11.42 4.41 -13.60
CA GLN A 85 -12.26 4.00 -14.72
C GLN A 85 -12.11 2.50 -14.96
N GLY A 86 -13.23 1.79 -15.16
CA GLY A 86 -13.23 0.34 -15.37
C GLY A 86 -12.43 -0.07 -16.60
N GLU A 87 -12.49 0.75 -17.65
CA GLU A 87 -11.77 0.57 -18.92
C GLU A 87 -10.26 0.54 -18.70
N LYS A 88 -9.72 1.52 -17.97
CA LYS A 88 -8.28 1.60 -17.67
C LYS A 88 -7.78 0.40 -16.86
N VAL A 89 -8.62 -0.11 -15.97
CA VAL A 89 -8.31 -1.31 -15.20
C VAL A 89 -8.34 -2.55 -16.10
N ALA A 90 -9.35 -2.65 -16.97
CA ALA A 90 -9.49 -3.76 -17.91
C ALA A 90 -8.31 -3.81 -18.88
N ASP A 91 -7.89 -2.67 -19.44
CA ASP A 91 -6.74 -2.58 -20.35
C ASP A 91 -5.46 -3.11 -19.69
N LEU A 92 -5.21 -2.75 -18.43
CA LEU A 92 -4.05 -3.25 -17.69
C LEU A 92 -4.13 -4.76 -17.44
N VAL A 93 -5.33 -5.28 -17.15
CA VAL A 93 -5.53 -6.72 -16.95
C VAL A 93 -5.32 -7.48 -18.26
N LEU A 94 -5.84 -6.97 -19.37
CA LEU A 94 -5.66 -7.58 -20.70
C LEU A 94 -4.17 -7.58 -21.09
N ASP A 95 -3.46 -6.47 -20.90
CA ASP A 95 -2.03 -6.39 -21.13
C ASP A 95 -1.24 -7.42 -20.32
N TRP A 96 -1.61 -7.66 -19.06
CA TRP A 96 -1.01 -8.71 -18.22
C TRP A 96 -1.32 -10.13 -18.68
N LEU A 97 -2.53 -10.37 -19.21
CA LEU A 97 -2.91 -11.66 -19.78
C LEU A 97 -2.12 -11.97 -21.05
N ASP A 98 -1.87 -10.96 -21.88
CA ASP A 98 -1.10 -11.08 -23.12
C ASP A 98 0.41 -11.16 -22.86
N ASN A 99 0.89 -10.65 -21.71
CA ASN A 99 2.30 -10.59 -21.34
C ASN A 99 2.62 -11.35 -20.02
N PRO A 100 2.49 -12.70 -19.98
CA PRO A 100 2.71 -13.49 -18.77
C PRO A 100 4.17 -13.42 -18.24
N SER A 101 5.13 -13.02 -19.07
CA SER A 101 6.51 -12.79 -18.63
C SER A 101 6.61 -11.66 -17.60
N GLU A 102 5.80 -10.62 -17.71
CA GLU A 102 5.80 -9.52 -16.74
C GLU A 102 5.25 -9.97 -15.39
N LEU A 103 4.21 -10.82 -15.40
CA LEU A 103 3.69 -11.44 -14.17
C LEU A 103 4.74 -12.28 -13.46
N ASN A 104 5.55 -13.03 -14.20
CA ASN A 104 6.65 -13.81 -13.62
C ASN A 104 7.73 -12.90 -13.00
N LYS A 105 8.08 -11.78 -13.64
CA LYS A 105 9.03 -10.81 -13.05
C LYS A 105 8.49 -10.23 -11.74
N ILE A 106 7.22 -9.83 -11.73
CA ILE A 106 6.55 -9.33 -10.52
C ILE A 106 6.55 -10.41 -9.44
N HIS A 107 6.21 -11.66 -9.77
CA HIS A 107 6.22 -12.80 -8.85
C HIS A 107 7.58 -12.94 -8.14
N TYR A 108 8.68 -12.98 -8.89
CA TYR A 108 10.01 -13.12 -8.29
C TYR A 108 10.40 -11.91 -7.44
N ARG A 109 10.13 -10.69 -7.90
CA ARG A 109 10.41 -9.48 -7.11
C ARG A 109 9.63 -9.45 -5.80
N LEU A 110 8.37 -9.91 -5.78
CA LEU A 110 7.58 -10.03 -4.56
C LEU A 110 8.20 -11.03 -3.56
N LEU A 111 8.72 -12.15 -4.06
CA LEU A 111 9.43 -13.14 -3.23
C LEU A 111 10.80 -12.67 -2.74
N GLU A 112 11.43 -11.71 -3.42
CA GLU A 112 12.69 -11.11 -2.97
C GLU A 112 12.48 -10.13 -1.81
N VAL A 113 11.38 -9.36 -1.83
CA VAL A 113 11.11 -8.33 -0.82
C VAL A 113 10.34 -8.83 0.40
N ARG A 114 9.76 -10.03 0.35
CA ARG A 114 9.08 -10.59 1.52
C ARG A 114 10.07 -10.81 2.67
N GLY A 115 9.58 -10.60 3.90
CA GLY A 115 10.34 -10.95 5.09
C GLY A 115 10.62 -12.46 5.19
N LYS A 116 11.61 -12.82 6.01
CA LYS A 116 11.92 -14.22 6.30
C LYS A 116 10.69 -14.94 6.88
N PRO A 117 10.43 -16.20 6.48
CA PRO A 117 9.38 -17.00 7.11
C PRO A 117 9.66 -17.20 8.61
N GLY A 118 8.64 -17.60 9.37
CA GLY A 118 8.78 -17.87 10.81
C GLY A 118 8.15 -16.84 11.74
N ALA A 119 7.44 -15.84 11.22
CA ALA A 119 6.79 -14.82 12.04
C ALA A 119 5.77 -15.43 13.02
N ALA A 120 4.92 -16.35 12.56
CA ALA A 120 3.95 -17.04 13.41
C ALA A 120 4.63 -17.83 14.53
N GLN A 121 5.70 -18.57 14.21
CA GLN A 121 6.47 -19.33 15.20
C GLN A 121 7.14 -18.42 16.23
N LYS A 122 7.69 -17.27 15.80
CA LYS A 122 8.25 -16.27 16.71
C LYS A 122 7.19 -15.71 17.65
N ILE A 123 6.02 -15.36 17.13
CA ILE A 123 4.90 -14.87 17.95
C ILE A 123 4.48 -15.95 18.95
N ALA A 124 4.29 -17.19 18.50
CA ALA A 124 3.93 -18.31 19.39
C ALA A 124 4.97 -18.52 20.49
N LYS A 125 6.26 -18.43 20.16
CA LYS A 125 7.36 -18.52 21.14
C LYS A 125 7.29 -17.39 22.17
N ILE A 126 7.13 -16.14 21.75
CA ILE A 126 7.03 -14.98 22.64
C ILE A 126 5.82 -15.11 23.56
N VAL A 127 4.65 -15.49 23.03
CA VAL A 127 3.44 -15.70 23.82
C VAL A 127 3.65 -16.82 24.84
N HIS A 128 4.27 -17.94 24.44
CA HIS A 128 4.57 -19.03 25.35
C HIS A 128 5.51 -18.60 26.48
N GLU A 129 6.57 -17.83 26.18
CA GLU A 129 7.50 -17.28 27.18
C GLU A 129 6.78 -16.35 28.17
N GLN A 130 5.88 -15.48 27.72
CA GLN A 130 5.12 -14.60 28.61
C GLN A 130 4.16 -15.35 29.53
N LEU A 131 3.50 -16.39 29.03
CA LEU A 131 2.61 -17.22 29.85
C LEU A 131 3.36 -18.08 30.87
N SER A 132 4.60 -18.47 30.57
CA SER A 132 5.43 -19.28 31.49
C SER A 132 6.19 -18.46 32.52
N HIS A 133 6.36 -17.15 32.34
CA HIS A 133 6.92 -16.24 33.36
C HIS A 133 5.89 -15.75 34.39
N ASN A 134 4.59 -15.91 34.13
CA ASN A 134 3.50 -15.50 35.02
C ASN A 134 2.93 -16.65 35.88
N ASN A 135 3.56 -17.83 35.85
CA ASN A 135 3.30 -18.97 36.75
C ASN A 135 4.51 -19.22 37.65
#